data_AF-A0A259N5R8-F1
#
_entry.id   AF-A0A259N5R8-F1
#
_cell.length_a   1.000
_cell.length_b   1.000
_cell.length_c   1.000
_cell.angle_alpha   90.00
_cell.angle_beta   90.00
_cell.angle_gamma   90.00
#
_symmetry.space_group_name_H-M   'P 1'
#
loop_
_entity.id
_entity.type
_entity.pdbx_description
1 polymer ?
#
loop_
_entity_poly.entity_id
_entity_poly.type
_entity_poly.pdbx_seq_one_letter_code
_entity_poly.pdbx_strand_id
1 'polypeptide(L)'
;MTKAPFIAAMITYLFMIVAFRYPHHRWFHIPVMVSCIVFDVLMPVYLVTHRNWWHRLIEQGDITSFGIWMHIGLLVALYALEFVQIQTAIKILKGNEEVRQTHRSQAKALLIIRAIVILTGGILA
;
A
#
# COMPACT_ATOMS: atom_id res chain seq x y z
N MET A 1 10.75 20.47 1.57
CA MET A 1 9.64 19.50 1.41
C MET A 1 9.22 18.96 2.76
N THR A 2 7.95 19.01 3.12
CA THR A 2 7.46 18.39 4.37
C THR A 2 7.55 16.87 4.25
N LYS A 3 8.16 16.22 5.26
CA LYS A 3 8.27 14.75 5.38
C LYS A 3 6.95 14.08 5.79
N ALA A 4 5.86 14.86 5.89
CA ALA A 4 4.54 14.43 6.34
C ALA A 4 3.97 13.18 5.61
N PRO A 5 3.97 13.07 4.26
CA PRO A 5 3.41 11.90 3.60
C PRO A 5 4.23 10.63 3.87
N PHE A 6 5.55 10.76 3.97
CA PHE A 6 6.42 9.64 4.33
C PHE A 6 6.16 9.15 5.76
N ILE A 7 6.04 10.07 6.72
CA ILE A 7 5.72 9.74 8.12
C ILE A 7 4.32 9.09 8.20
N ALA A 8 3.34 9.63 7.49
CA ALA A 8 2.00 9.06 7.44
C ALA A 8 2.03 7.62 6.89
N ALA A 9 2.76 7.37 5.80
CA ALA A 9 2.90 6.04 5.22
C ALA A 9 3.63 5.07 6.16
N MET A 10 4.62 5.53 6.93
CA MET A 10 5.25 4.72 7.98
C MET A 10 4.26 4.36 9.09
N ILE A 11 3.43 5.30 9.53
CA ILE A 11 2.42 5.06 10.57
C ILE A 11 1.39 4.03 10.09
N THR A 12 0.85 4.16 8.87
CA THR A 12 -0.09 3.17 8.32
C THR A 12 0.55 1.79 8.19
N TYR A 13 1.83 1.73 7.81
CA TYR A 13 2.59 0.48 7.79
C TYR A 13 2.71 -0.17 9.17
N LEU A 14 3.02 0.60 10.23
CA LEU A 14 3.07 0.07 11.59
C LEU A 14 1.72 -0.47 12.04
N PHE A 15 0.62 0.24 11.76
CA PHE A 15 -0.73 -0.27 12.04
C PHE A 15 -1.00 -1.58 11.30
N MET A 16 -0.58 -1.69 10.05
CA MET A 16 -0.74 -2.91 9.25
C MET A 16 0.06 -4.09 9.83
N ILE A 17 1.27 -3.86 10.35
CA ILE A 17 2.05 -4.89 11.07
C ILE A 17 1.29 -5.36 12.31
N VAL A 18 0.75 -4.43 13.10
CA VAL A 18 -0.04 -4.77 14.29
C VAL A 18 -1.29 -5.57 13.90
N ALA A 19 -2.00 -5.14 12.85
CA ALA A 19 -3.17 -5.86 12.32
C ALA A 19 -2.81 -7.28 11.82
N PHE A 20 -1.63 -7.47 11.23
CA PHE A 20 -1.13 -8.78 10.82
C PHE A 20 -0.82 -9.69 12.01
N ARG A 21 -0.34 -9.14 13.14
CA ARG A 21 -0.04 -9.90 14.35
C ARG A 21 -1.30 -10.34 15.09
N TYR A 22 -2.34 -9.50 15.10
CA TYR A 22 -3.58 -9.73 15.85
C TYR A 22 -4.82 -9.88 14.95
N PRO A 23 -4.84 -10.83 13.99
CA PRO A 23 -5.91 -10.94 12.99
C PRO A 23 -7.25 -11.40 13.59
N HIS A 24 -7.26 -11.91 14.82
CA HIS A 24 -8.47 -12.37 15.51
C HIS A 24 -9.42 -11.21 15.86
N HIS A 25 -8.87 -10.01 16.10
CA HIS A 25 -9.63 -8.83 16.47
C HIS A 25 -10.17 -8.14 15.21
N ARG A 26 -11.22 -8.70 14.60
CA ARG A 26 -11.80 -8.22 13.34
C ARG A 26 -12.21 -6.74 13.38
N TRP A 27 -12.70 -6.28 14.53
CA TRP A 27 -13.09 -4.89 14.76
C TRP A 27 -11.92 -3.89 14.62
N PHE A 28 -10.68 -4.35 14.83
CA PHE A 28 -9.47 -3.57 14.63
C PHE A 28 -8.84 -3.86 13.26
N HIS A 29 -8.72 -5.14 12.90
CA HIS A 29 -8.05 -5.56 11.67
C HIS A 29 -8.72 -5.02 10.41
N ILE A 30 -10.05 -5.13 10.31
CA ILE A 30 -10.78 -4.73 9.09
C ILE A 30 -10.68 -3.21 8.87
N PRO A 31 -10.98 -2.33 9.85
CA PRO A 31 -10.81 -0.90 9.66
C PRO A 31 -9.38 -0.49 9.30
N VAL A 32 -8.36 -1.06 9.95
CA VAL A 32 -6.95 -0.77 9.62
C VAL A 32 -6.64 -1.11 8.17
N MET A 33 -7.03 -2.31 7.71
CA MET A 33 -6.79 -2.72 6.32
C MET A 33 -7.50 -1.79 5.34
N VAL A 34 -8.77 -1.45 5.58
CA VAL A 34 -9.53 -0.52 4.74
C VAL A 34 -8.86 0.86 4.70
N SER A 35 -8.48 1.42 5.85
CA SER A 35 -7.78 2.70 5.91
C SER A 35 -6.44 2.68 5.18
N CYS A 36 -5.67 1.59 5.29
CA CYS A 36 -4.40 1.43 4.60
C CYS A 36 -4.55 1.38 3.07
N ILE A 37 -5.57 0.68 2.57
CA ILE A 37 -5.90 0.60 1.14
C ILE A 37 -6.38 1.96 0.62
N VAL A 38 -7.29 2.61 1.35
CA VAL A 38 -7.78 3.95 0.99
C VAL A 38 -6.62 4.96 0.95
N PHE A 39 -5.70 4.88 1.91
CA PHE A 39 -4.50 5.71 1.92
C PHE A 39 -3.67 5.49 0.65
N ASP A 40 -3.40 4.24 0.27
CA ASP A 40 -2.58 3.94 -0.91
C ASP A 40 -3.22 4.44 -2.21
N VAL A 41 -4.54 4.26 -2.35
CA VAL A 41 -5.29 4.75 -3.53
C VAL A 41 -5.32 6.29 -3.59
N LEU A 42 -5.42 6.97 -2.45
CA LEU A 42 -5.47 8.44 -2.41
C LEU A 42 -4.11 9.10 -2.55
N MET A 43 -3.01 8.39 -2.23
CA MET A 43 -1.67 8.96 -2.28
C MET A 43 -1.27 9.49 -3.68
N PRO A 44 -1.46 8.76 -4.80
CA PRO A 44 -1.21 9.30 -6.13
C PRO A 44 -2.00 10.59 -6.44
N VAL A 45 -3.28 10.63 -6.03
CA VAL A 45 -4.13 11.82 -6.20
C VAL A 45 -3.56 13.00 -5.43
N TYR A 46 -3.16 12.78 -4.18
CA TYR A 46 -2.53 13.80 -3.35
C TYR A 46 -1.21 14.30 -3.96
N LEU A 47 -0.36 13.40 -4.48
CA LEU A 47 0.92 13.77 -5.08
C LEU A 47 0.75 14.66 -6.32
N VAL A 48 -0.22 14.33 -7.18
CA VAL A 48 -0.52 15.14 -8.38
C VAL A 48 -1.08 16.50 -7.99
N THR A 49 -2.04 16.55 -7.06
CA THR A 49 -2.79 17.77 -6.72
C THR A 49 -2.05 18.72 -5.78
N HIS A 50 -1.22 18.21 -4.85
CA HIS A 50 -0.61 19.01 -3.78
C HIS A 50 0.93 19.04 -3.82
N ARG A 51 1.57 18.19 -4.63
CA ARG A 51 3.04 18.10 -4.69
C ARG A 51 3.62 18.33 -6.08
N ASN A 52 2.83 18.87 -7.00
CA ASN A 52 3.22 19.21 -8.38
C ASN A 52 3.92 18.04 -9.10
N TRP A 53 3.56 16.80 -8.77
CA TRP A 53 4.16 15.62 -9.40
C TRP A 53 3.91 15.61 -10.90
N TRP A 54 2.83 16.23 -11.38
CA TRP A 54 2.61 16.43 -12.81
C TRP A 54 3.77 17.19 -13.47
N HIS A 55 4.10 18.37 -12.94
CA HIS A 55 5.20 19.19 -13.44
C HIS A 55 6.53 18.43 -13.39
N ARG A 56 6.81 17.76 -12.27
CA ARG A 56 8.05 16.99 -12.12
C ARG A 56 8.14 15.81 -13.09
N LEU A 57 7.13 14.95 -13.13
CA LEU A 57 7.14 13.75 -13.96
C LEU A 57 7.12 14.07 -15.45
N ILE A 58 6.27 15.01 -15.87
CA ILE A 58 6.00 15.29 -17.28
C ILE A 58 6.88 16.42 -17.80
N GLU A 59 6.87 17.58 -17.16
CA GLU A 59 7.57 18.77 -17.68
C GLU A 59 9.08 18.71 -17.44
N GLN A 60 9.53 18.14 -16.30
CA GLN A 60 10.95 17.93 -16.02
C GLN A 60 11.49 16.59 -16.55
N GLY A 61 10.60 15.74 -17.11
CA GLY A 61 10.99 14.49 -17.77
C GLY A 61 11.38 13.34 -16.85
N ASP A 62 11.18 13.47 -15.53
CA ASP A 62 11.50 12.45 -14.52
C ASP A 62 10.81 11.09 -14.83
N ILE A 63 9.68 11.10 -15.53
CA ILE A 63 8.96 9.88 -15.96
C ILE A 63 9.82 8.95 -16.82
N THR A 64 10.88 9.44 -17.46
CA THR A 64 11.80 8.62 -18.26
C THR A 64 12.83 7.89 -17.40
N SER A 65 12.92 8.21 -16.11
CA SER A 65 13.88 7.60 -15.21
C SER A 65 13.50 6.17 -14.83
N PHE A 66 14.50 5.30 -14.79
CA PHE A 66 14.34 3.90 -14.37
C PHE A 66 13.73 3.78 -12.97
N GLY A 67 14.18 4.62 -12.02
CA GLY A 67 13.71 4.58 -10.64
C GLY A 67 12.20 4.82 -10.50
N ILE A 68 11.63 5.72 -11.32
CA ILE A 68 10.19 5.99 -11.32
C ILE A 68 9.41 4.80 -11.87
N TRP A 69 9.85 4.18 -12.97
CA TRP A 69 9.20 2.98 -13.50
C TRP A 69 9.25 1.79 -12.54
N MET A 70 10.38 1.62 -11.83
CA MET A 70 10.48 0.60 -10.78
C MET A 70 9.49 0.88 -9.64
N HIS A 71 9.33 2.13 -9.21
CA HIS A 71 8.36 2.49 -8.20
C HIS A 71 6.90 2.31 -8.67
N ILE A 72 6.60 2.69 -9.91
CA ILE A 72 5.27 2.45 -10.52
C ILE A 72 4.96 0.96 -10.59
N GLY A 73 5.91 0.13 -11.00
CA GLY A 73 5.75 -1.33 -11.02
C GLY A 73 5.44 -1.91 -9.62
N LEU A 74 6.09 -1.38 -8.58
CA LEU A 74 5.81 -1.75 -7.19
C LEU A 74 4.39 -1.31 -6.76
N LEU A 75 3.91 -0.13 -7.17
CA LEU A 75 2.54 0.31 -6.91
C LEU A 75 1.51 -0.59 -7.60
N VAL A 76 1.77 -1.00 -8.85
CA VAL A 76 0.90 -1.96 -9.55
C VAL A 76 0.86 -3.29 -8.80
N ALA A 77 2.01 -3.81 -8.36
CA ALA A 77 2.08 -5.03 -7.57
C ALA A 77 1.36 -4.89 -6.21
N LEU A 78 1.49 -3.73 -5.56
CA LEU A 78 0.77 -3.39 -4.33
C LEU A 78 -0.74 -3.49 -4.53
N TYR A 79 -1.28 -2.80 -5.54
CA TYR A 79 -2.73 -2.82 -5.82
C TYR A 79 -3.23 -4.22 -6.22
N ALA A 80 -2.46 -4.97 -7.00
CA ALA A 80 -2.80 -6.35 -7.34
C ALA A 80 -2.88 -7.23 -6.08
N LEU A 81 -1.92 -7.08 -5.15
CA LEU A 81 -1.92 -7.80 -3.88
C LEU A 81 -3.08 -7.38 -2.98
N GLU A 82 -3.37 -6.09 -2.87
CA GLU A 82 -4.53 -5.59 -2.11
C GLU A 82 -5.84 -6.14 -2.68
N PHE A 83 -5.98 -6.17 -4.00
CA PHE A 83 -7.15 -6.74 -4.66
C PHE A 83 -7.34 -8.22 -4.30
N VAL A 84 -6.31 -9.06 -4.47
CA VAL A 84 -6.44 -10.49 -4.15
C VAL A 84 -6.62 -10.75 -2.64
N GLN A 85 -6.04 -9.89 -1.79
CA GLN A 85 -6.22 -9.92 -0.33
C GLN A 85 -7.68 -9.64 0.05
N ILE A 86 -8.32 -8.65 -0.58
CA ILE A 86 -9.74 -8.34 -0.38
C ILE A 86 -10.60 -9.54 -0.81
N GLN A 87 -10.31 -10.13 -1.97
CA GLN A 87 -11.08 -11.27 -2.47
C GLN A 87 -11.00 -12.49 -1.53
N THR A 88 -9.82 -12.80 -1.01
CA THR A 88 -9.66 -13.89 -0.04
C THR A 88 -10.28 -13.53 1.32
N ALA A 89 -10.20 -12.27 1.76
CA ALA A 89 -10.87 -11.80 2.98
C ALA A 89 -12.39 -11.96 2.90
N ILE A 90 -13.02 -11.59 1.78
CA ILE A 90 -14.47 -11.77 1.56
C ILE A 90 -14.87 -13.25 1.67
N LYS A 91 -14.06 -14.17 1.12
CA LYS A 91 -14.30 -15.61 1.23
C LYS A 91 -14.22 -16.11 2.68
N ILE A 92 -13.25 -15.64 3.46
CA ILE A 92 -13.13 -15.95 4.90
C ILE A 92 -14.34 -15.41 5.67
N LEU A 93 -14.79 -14.19 5.36
CA LEU A 93 -15.97 -13.60 6.01
C LEU A 93 -17.26 -14.37 5.69
N LYS A 94 -17.33 -15.01 4.51
CA LYS A 94 -18.41 -15.93 4.15
C LYS A 94 -18.28 -17.33 4.77
N GLY A 95 -17.26 -17.57 5.60
CA GLY A 95 -17.05 -18.83 6.32
C GLY A 95 -16.16 -19.85 5.59
N ASN A 96 -15.59 -19.52 4.43
CA ASN A 96 -14.61 -20.41 3.78
C ASN A 96 -13.25 -20.26 4.45
N GLU A 97 -12.93 -21.20 5.34
CA GLU A 97 -11.70 -21.19 6.12
C GLU A 97 -10.47 -21.72 5.35
N GLU A 98 -10.67 -22.47 4.27
CA GLU A 98 -9.60 -23.10 3.48
C GLU A 98 -8.64 -22.06 2.87
N VAL A 99 -9.17 -20.89 2.51
CA VAL A 99 -8.38 -19.80 1.92
C VAL A 99 -7.58 -18.99 2.94
N ARG A 100 -7.67 -19.30 4.25
CA ARG A 100 -7.01 -18.51 5.31
C ARG A 100 -5.49 -18.54 5.22
N GLN A 101 -4.91 -19.69 4.88
CA GLN A 101 -3.45 -19.79 4.68
C GLN A 101 -3.01 -18.96 3.47
N THR A 102 -3.80 -18.99 2.39
CA THR A 102 -3.58 -18.16 1.20
C THR A 102 -3.63 -16.67 1.55
N HIS A 103 -4.69 -16.22 2.25
CA HIS A 103 -4.82 -14.83 2.72
C HIS A 103 -3.63 -14.41 3.61
N ARG A 104 -3.12 -15.31 4.47
CA ARG A 104 -1.95 -15.02 5.31
C ARG A 104 -0.65 -14.93 4.50
N SER A 105 -0.48 -15.76 3.48
CA SER A 105 0.68 -15.70 2.58
C SER A 105 0.67 -14.41 1.75
N GLN A 106 -0.49 -14.08 1.18
CA GLN A 106 -0.72 -12.81 0.47
C GLN A 106 -0.43 -11.61 1.38
N ALA A 107 -0.86 -11.63 2.65
CA ALA A 107 -0.58 -10.56 3.61
C ALA A 107 0.92 -10.36 3.86
N LYS A 108 1.72 -11.43 3.89
CA LYS A 108 3.19 -11.33 4.03
C LYS A 108 3.79 -10.63 2.80
N ALA A 109 3.39 -11.05 1.61
CA ALA A 109 3.85 -10.42 0.37
C ALA A 109 3.46 -8.93 0.33
N LEU A 110 2.23 -8.61 0.76
CA LEU A 110 1.71 -7.25 0.82
C LEU A 110 2.51 -6.37 1.79
N LEU A 111 2.85 -6.88 2.98
CA LEU A 111 3.72 -6.18 3.93
C LEU A 111 5.12 -5.91 3.37
N ILE A 112 5.69 -6.86 2.62
CA ILE A 112 7.02 -6.69 2.01
C ILE A 112 6.95 -5.63 0.92
N ILE A 113 6.02 -5.77 -0.04
CA ILE A 113 5.88 -4.81 -1.14
C ILE A 113 5.58 -3.40 -0.62
N ARG A 114 4.68 -3.27 0.35
CA ARG A 114 4.36 -1.97 0.95
C ARG A 114 5.57 -1.31 1.59
N ALA A 115 6.41 -2.06 2.30
CA ALA A 115 7.66 -1.53 2.85
C ALA A 115 8.57 -0.98 1.75
N ILE A 116 8.73 -1.73 0.65
CA ILE A 116 9.57 -1.31 -0.48
C ILE A 116 8.98 -0.08 -1.17
N VAL A 117 7.66 -0.01 -1.35
CA VAL A 117 6.97 1.18 -1.90
C VAL A 117 7.23 2.41 -1.01
N ILE A 118 7.10 2.29 0.31
CA ILE A 118 7.35 3.42 1.22
C ILE A 118 8.79 3.90 1.13
N LEU A 119 9.75 2.97 1.11
CA LEU A 119 11.18 3.31 1.01
C LEU A 119 11.51 3.97 -0.32
N THR A 120 11.09 3.37 -1.43
CA THR A 120 11.35 3.91 -2.78
C THR A 120 10.61 5.23 -3.01
N GLY A 121 9.38 5.37 -2.53
CA GLY A 121 8.64 6.63 -2.55
C GLY A 121 9.31 7.71 -1.70
N GLY A 122 9.88 7.35 -0.55
CA GLY A 122 10.67 8.26 0.28
C GLY A 122 11.98 8.70 -0.36
N ILE A 123 12.64 7.83 -1.14
CA ILE A 123 13.84 8.16 -1.92
C ILE A 123 13.51 9.11 -3.07
N LEU A 124 12.36 8.90 -3.72
CA LEU A 124 11.92 9.72 -4.84
C LEU A 124 11.31 11.06 -4.39
N ALA A 125 10.82 11.17 -3.16
CA ALA A 125 10.14 12.37 -2.64
C ALA A 125 11.12 13.50 -2.36
#